data_AF-A0A0D2RMD1-F1
#
_entry.id   AF-A0A0D2RMD1-F1
#
_cell.length_a   1.000
_cell.length_b   1.000
_cell.length_c   1.000
_cell.angle_alpha   90.00
_cell.angle_beta   90.00
_cell.angle_gamma   90.00
#
_symmetry.space_group_name_H-M   'P 1'
#
loop_
_entity.id
_entity.type
_entity.pdbx_description
1 polymer ?
#
loop_
_entity_poly.entity_id
_entity_poly.type
_entity_poly.pdbx_seq_one_letter_code
_entity_poly.pdbx_strand_id
1 'polypeptide(L)'
;MEGIGLEGDGSNGEALGKCLSGLVDDGSTESHRYYLSRRTVLEMLRDRGYAVPNTEIDLSLHEFRAIHGQSPDFDRLKLSVTHKTDSSKRTLVVFYGPGVVKVSGIRLIAGLITSKETLTGLILIVQNHITNQALKALDLFSFKVEIFQITDLLVNITKHVLKPQHRVLTEHEKQRLLQKYSIEEKQEYDLKGSFKYMENTWKFFTILMSYMYLTFTS
;
A
#
# COMPACT_ATOMS: atom_id res chain seq x y z
N MET A 1 39.24 -43.51 -38.90
CA MET A 1 39.48 -43.13 -37.49
C MET A 1 39.39 -41.61 -37.45
N GLU A 2 38.21 -40.99 -37.55
CA GLU A 2 37.02 -41.16 -36.69
C GLU A 2 37.36 -41.13 -35.20
N GLY A 3 36.82 -40.14 -34.49
CA GLY A 3 36.94 -39.99 -33.05
C GLY A 3 36.70 -38.55 -32.57
N ILE A 4 35.48 -38.06 -32.79
CA ILE A 4 34.93 -36.81 -32.25
C ILE A 4 34.61 -37.04 -30.77
N GLY A 5 35.09 -36.18 -29.86
CA GLY A 5 34.75 -36.20 -28.44
C GLY A 5 34.19 -34.85 -28.01
N LEU A 6 32.87 -34.81 -27.85
CA LEU A 6 32.09 -33.73 -27.25
C LEU A 6 32.18 -33.80 -25.70
N GLU A 7 31.68 -32.72 -25.06
CA GLU A 7 31.30 -32.54 -23.63
C GLU A 7 32.15 -31.47 -22.91
N GLY A 8 31.60 -30.42 -22.30
CA GLY A 8 30.22 -30.00 -22.12
C GLY A 8 30.19 -28.59 -21.52
N ASP A 9 29.34 -27.73 -22.10
CA ASP A 9 29.09 -26.35 -21.68
C ASP A 9 28.17 -26.35 -20.45
N GLY A 10 28.71 -25.93 -19.30
CA GLY A 10 28.00 -25.83 -18.03
C GLY A 10 27.28 -24.50 -17.88
N SER A 11 26.32 -24.20 -18.73
CA SER A 11 25.40 -23.08 -18.55
C SER A 11 24.15 -23.53 -17.78
N ASN A 12 24.25 -23.59 -16.45
CA ASN A 12 23.08 -23.70 -15.58
C ASN A 12 22.63 -22.30 -15.15
N GLY A 13 22.14 -21.54 -16.12
CA GLY A 13 21.21 -20.43 -15.88
C GLY A 13 19.83 -21.02 -15.62
N GLU A 14 19.59 -21.47 -14.39
CA GLU A 14 18.30 -21.99 -13.96
C GLU A 14 17.23 -20.92 -14.21
N ALA A 15 16.38 -21.20 -15.20
CA ALA A 15 15.26 -20.35 -15.56
C ALA A 15 14.35 -20.22 -14.34
N LEU A 16 14.38 -19.05 -13.70
CA LEU A 16 13.36 -18.67 -12.72
C LEU A 16 12.01 -18.82 -13.43
N GLY A 17 11.29 -19.88 -13.05
CA GLY A 17 10.04 -20.28 -13.68
C GLY A 17 9.10 -19.10 -13.80
N LYS A 18 8.46 -18.98 -14.97
CA LYS A 18 7.37 -18.03 -15.21
C LYS A 18 6.38 -18.16 -14.05
N CYS A 19 6.39 -17.19 -13.15
CA CYS A 19 5.43 -17.12 -12.06
C CYS A 19 4.02 -17.09 -12.68
N LEU A 20 3.02 -17.70 -12.03
CA LEU A 20 1.66 -17.89 -12.54
C LEU A 20 1.01 -16.61 -13.12
N SER A 21 1.49 -15.43 -12.72
CA SER A 21 1.13 -14.13 -13.30
C SER A 21 1.38 -14.05 -14.81
N GLY A 22 2.47 -14.64 -15.33
CA GLY A 22 2.84 -14.58 -16.75
C GLY A 22 2.05 -15.50 -17.67
N LEU A 23 1.11 -16.29 -17.13
CA LEU A 23 0.18 -17.12 -17.90
C LEU A 23 -1.17 -16.42 -18.14
N VAL A 24 -1.46 -15.35 -17.39
CA VAL A 24 -2.73 -14.61 -17.47
C VAL A 24 -2.52 -13.20 -18.06
N ASP A 25 -1.26 -12.78 -18.17
CA ASP A 25 -0.89 -11.40 -18.46
C ASP A 25 0.47 -11.31 -19.18
N ASP A 26 0.46 -10.83 -20.43
CA ASP A 26 1.65 -10.64 -21.28
C ASP A 26 2.45 -9.36 -20.96
N GLY A 27 1.97 -8.52 -20.04
CA GLY A 27 2.64 -7.27 -19.72
C GLY A 27 3.65 -7.36 -18.56
N SER A 28 4.36 -6.25 -18.33
CA SER A 28 5.42 -6.21 -17.31
C SER A 28 4.86 -6.37 -15.90
N THR A 29 5.54 -7.17 -15.06
CA THR A 29 5.25 -7.31 -13.62
C THR A 29 5.24 -5.95 -12.92
N GLU A 30 6.08 -5.00 -13.35
CA GLU A 30 6.12 -3.65 -12.79
C GLU A 30 4.81 -2.89 -12.98
N SER A 31 4.31 -2.87 -14.22
CA SER A 31 3.04 -2.21 -14.52
C SER A 31 1.88 -2.77 -13.69
N HIS A 32 1.90 -4.08 -13.42
CA HIS A 32 0.90 -4.74 -12.57
C HIS A 32 1.02 -4.26 -11.11
N ARG A 33 2.25 -4.16 -10.57
CA ARG A 33 2.47 -3.64 -9.20
C ARG A 33 1.99 -2.20 -9.03
N TYR A 34 2.28 -1.34 -10.00
CA TYR A 34 1.80 0.05 -9.97
C TYR A 34 0.28 0.16 -10.15
N TYR A 35 -0.31 -0.68 -11.00
CA TYR A 35 -1.75 -0.77 -11.14
C TYR A 35 -2.45 -1.13 -9.82
N LEU A 36 -2.02 -2.22 -9.16
CA LEU A 36 -2.61 -2.66 -7.90
C LEU A 36 -2.45 -1.60 -6.79
N SER A 37 -1.24 -1.08 -6.62
CA SER A 37 -0.98 -0.06 -5.60
C SER A 37 -1.76 1.23 -5.85
N ARG A 38 -1.87 1.70 -7.11
CA ARG A 38 -2.71 2.85 -7.46
C ARG A 38 -4.17 2.60 -7.11
N ARG A 39 -4.70 1.43 -7.46
CA ARG A 39 -6.09 1.06 -7.15
C ARG A 39 -6.35 1.04 -5.63
N THR A 40 -5.46 0.42 -4.85
CA THR A 40 -5.57 0.40 -3.39
C THR A 40 -5.55 1.82 -2.80
N VAL A 41 -4.72 2.71 -3.32
CA VAL A 41 -4.64 4.10 -2.85
C VAL A 41 -5.89 4.90 -3.21
N LEU A 42 -6.45 4.70 -4.39
CA LEU A 42 -7.73 5.31 -4.78
C LEU A 42 -8.89 4.84 -3.88
N GLU A 43 -8.93 3.55 -3.56
CA GLU A 43 -9.90 2.98 -2.62
C GLU A 43 -9.72 3.58 -1.21
N MET A 44 -8.48 3.67 -0.72
CA MET A 44 -8.15 4.32 0.57
C MET A 44 -8.56 5.79 0.59
N LEU A 45 -8.30 6.54 -0.48
CA LEU A 45 -8.69 7.95 -0.58
C LEU A 45 -10.21 8.13 -0.57
N ARG A 46 -10.93 7.25 -1.28
CA ARG A 46 -12.40 7.24 -1.26
C ARG A 46 -12.94 7.00 0.15
N ASP A 47 -12.37 6.02 0.86
CA ASP A 47 -12.75 5.68 2.23
C ASP A 47 -12.44 6.83 3.22
N ARG A 48 -11.40 7.64 2.94
CA ARG A 48 -11.07 8.88 3.65
C ARG A 48 -11.93 10.10 3.27
N GLY A 49 -12.96 9.93 2.45
CA GLY A 49 -13.88 11.02 2.07
C GLY A 49 -13.44 11.87 0.87
N TYR A 50 -12.38 11.48 0.15
CA TYR A 50 -11.95 12.19 -1.06
C TYR A 50 -12.81 11.86 -2.28
N ALA A 51 -12.91 12.81 -3.20
CA ALA A 51 -13.72 12.71 -4.41
C ALA A 51 -13.03 11.83 -5.46
N VAL A 52 -13.16 10.51 -5.31
CA VAL A 52 -12.63 9.51 -6.24
C VAL A 52 -13.78 8.88 -7.03
N PRO A 53 -13.81 9.04 -8.37
CA PRO A 53 -14.79 8.37 -9.24
C PRO A 53 -14.59 6.85 -9.28
N ASN A 54 -15.69 6.09 -9.41
CA ASN A 54 -15.59 4.63 -9.58
C ASN A 54 -14.87 4.25 -10.88
N THR A 55 -14.98 5.07 -11.93
CA THR A 55 -14.27 4.87 -13.21
C THR A 55 -12.75 4.85 -13.05
N GLU A 56 -12.19 5.53 -12.04
CA GLU A 56 -10.75 5.49 -11.77
C GLU A 56 -10.32 4.22 -11.00
N ILE A 57 -11.22 3.68 -10.17
CA ILE A 57 -10.98 2.47 -9.35
C ILE A 57 -11.17 1.21 -10.21
N ASP A 58 -12.17 1.23 -11.09
CA ASP A 58 -12.57 0.10 -11.93
C ASP A 58 -11.80 0.03 -13.26
N LEU A 59 -10.87 0.98 -13.48
CA LEU A 59 -9.95 0.98 -14.62
C LEU A 59 -9.27 -0.39 -14.74
N SER A 60 -9.32 -1.01 -15.92
CA SER A 60 -8.68 -2.30 -16.14
C SER A 60 -7.16 -2.17 -16.24
N LEU A 61 -6.43 -3.27 -16.01
CA LEU A 61 -4.97 -3.31 -16.18
C LEU A 61 -4.55 -2.99 -17.63
N HIS A 62 -5.34 -3.42 -18.61
CA HIS A 62 -5.09 -3.12 -20.02
C HIS A 62 -5.19 -1.61 -20.30
N GLU A 63 -6.25 -0.96 -19.84
CA GLU A 63 -6.43 0.50 -19.97
C GLU A 63 -5.35 1.26 -19.22
N PHE A 64 -5.00 0.81 -18.01
CA PHE A 64 -3.91 1.39 -17.24
C PHE A 64 -2.60 1.39 -18.03
N ARG A 65 -2.27 0.29 -18.72
CA ARG A 65 -1.07 0.22 -19.58
C ARG A 65 -1.19 1.03 -20.86
N ALA A 66 -2.39 1.16 -21.42
CA ALA A 66 -2.60 2.05 -22.56
C ALA A 66 -2.31 3.52 -22.18
N ILE A 67 -2.68 3.92 -20.95
CA ILE A 67 -2.47 5.28 -20.44
C ILE A 67 -1.03 5.50 -19.98
N HIS A 68 -0.50 4.59 -19.14
CA HIS A 68 0.77 4.76 -18.42
C HIS A 68 1.95 4.00 -19.02
N GLY A 69 1.71 3.09 -19.97
CA GLY A 69 2.73 2.25 -20.58
C GLY A 69 3.04 0.97 -19.80
N GLN A 70 3.88 0.12 -20.40
CA GLN A 70 4.39 -1.12 -19.78
C GLN A 70 5.46 -0.85 -18.70
N SER A 71 6.17 0.28 -18.81
CA SER A 71 7.07 0.80 -17.78
C SER A 71 6.52 2.16 -17.36
N PRO A 72 5.73 2.22 -16.28
CA PRO A 72 5.01 3.44 -15.93
C PRO A 72 5.95 4.62 -15.67
N ASP A 73 5.65 5.75 -16.31
CA ASP A 73 6.28 7.02 -15.99
C ASP A 73 5.70 7.53 -14.66
N PHE A 74 6.56 7.63 -13.63
CA PHE A 74 6.18 8.04 -12.28
C PHE A 74 5.61 9.47 -12.24
N ASP A 75 6.01 10.33 -13.16
CA ASP A 75 5.48 11.69 -13.24
C ASP A 75 4.03 11.69 -13.72
N ARG A 76 3.68 10.77 -14.62
CA ARG A 76 2.31 10.59 -15.15
C ARG A 76 1.41 9.77 -14.22
N LEU A 77 1.98 9.07 -13.25
CA LEU A 77 1.25 8.33 -12.22
C LEU A 77 0.80 9.20 -11.04
N LYS A 78 1.21 10.47 -10.98
CA LYS A 78 0.82 11.39 -9.92
C LYS A 78 -0.69 11.62 -9.94
N LEU A 79 -1.29 11.71 -8.75
CA LEU A 79 -2.72 11.93 -8.60
C LEU A 79 -2.95 13.07 -7.62
N SER A 80 -3.84 13.98 -7.94
CA SER A 80 -4.29 15.01 -7.01
C SER A 80 -5.78 14.90 -6.83
N VAL A 81 -6.21 14.66 -5.59
CA VAL A 81 -7.62 14.41 -5.27
C VAL A 81 -8.06 15.40 -4.19
N THR A 82 -9.20 16.03 -4.44
CA THR A 82 -9.82 16.99 -3.52
C THR A 82 -10.85 16.29 -2.64
N HIS A 83 -11.05 16.78 -1.41
CA HIS A 83 -12.06 16.24 -0.51
C HIS A 83 -13.48 16.51 -1.04
N LYS A 84 -14.42 15.58 -0.83
CA LYS A 84 -15.79 15.68 -1.39
C LYS A 84 -16.55 16.92 -0.93
N THR A 85 -16.38 17.28 0.34
CA THR A 85 -17.14 18.37 0.98
C THR A 85 -16.30 19.60 1.31
N ASP A 86 -14.98 19.53 1.16
CA ASP A 86 -14.06 20.58 1.55
C ASP A 86 -13.03 20.82 0.44
N SER A 87 -13.31 21.77 -0.45
CA SER A 87 -12.46 22.05 -1.60
C SER A 87 -11.09 22.62 -1.24
N SER A 88 -10.89 23.05 0.02
CA SER A 88 -9.58 23.50 0.51
C SER A 88 -8.64 22.34 0.86
N LYS A 89 -9.20 21.14 1.08
CA LYS A 89 -8.44 19.92 1.38
C LYS A 89 -8.14 19.15 0.11
N ARG A 90 -6.86 19.12 -0.26
CA ARG A 90 -6.35 18.34 -1.40
C ARG A 90 -5.20 17.47 -0.95
N THR A 91 -5.19 16.23 -1.43
CA THR A 91 -4.08 15.30 -1.22
C THR A 91 -3.40 15.01 -2.56
N LEU A 92 -2.07 15.05 -2.56
CA LEU A 92 -1.23 14.65 -3.69
C LEU A 92 -0.67 13.25 -3.42
N VAL A 93 -0.75 12.36 -4.39
CA VAL A 93 -0.12 11.04 -4.38
C VAL A 93 1.04 11.07 -5.37
N VAL A 94 2.22 10.68 -4.90
CA VAL A 94 3.44 10.59 -5.71
C VAL A 94 4.03 9.20 -5.58
N PHE A 95 4.25 8.56 -6.73
CA PHE A 95 5.04 7.34 -6.82
C PHE A 95 6.51 7.72 -6.99
N TYR A 96 7.37 7.17 -6.14
CA TYR A 96 8.81 7.28 -6.28
C TYR A 96 9.36 6.01 -6.91
N GLY A 97 10.21 6.18 -7.93
CA GLY A 97 10.78 5.07 -8.67
C GLY A 97 11.61 4.08 -7.83
N PRO A 98 12.17 3.04 -8.45
CA PRO A 98 12.84 1.93 -7.76
C PRO A 98 14.10 2.32 -6.96
N GLY A 99 14.64 3.52 -7.20
CA GLY A 99 15.84 4.02 -6.53
C GLY A 99 15.62 4.36 -5.06
N VAL A 100 16.71 4.34 -4.30
CA VAL A 100 16.74 4.85 -2.91
C VAL A 100 16.28 6.31 -2.87
N VAL A 101 15.40 6.64 -1.93
CA VAL A 101 14.89 8.01 -1.78
C VAL A 101 15.94 8.87 -1.07
N LYS A 102 16.53 9.77 -1.86
CA LYS A 102 17.56 10.72 -1.41
C LYS A 102 16.96 12.12 -1.26
N VAL A 103 17.67 12.99 -0.55
CA VAL A 103 17.25 14.40 -0.35
C VAL A 103 17.04 15.13 -1.68
N SER A 104 17.83 14.81 -2.72
CA SER A 104 17.63 15.37 -4.07
C SER A 104 16.24 15.04 -4.62
N GLY A 105 15.78 13.80 -4.46
CA GLY A 105 14.44 13.38 -4.87
C GLY A 105 13.34 14.12 -4.12
N ILE A 106 13.49 14.28 -2.80
CA ILE A 106 12.54 15.06 -1.99
C ILE A 106 12.48 16.52 -2.43
N ARG A 107 13.62 17.14 -2.76
CA ARG A 107 13.66 18.50 -3.30
C ARG A 107 12.97 18.61 -4.66
N LEU A 108 13.12 17.61 -5.53
CA LEU A 108 12.40 17.57 -6.80
C LEU A 108 10.89 17.49 -6.57
N ILE A 109 10.42 16.63 -5.65
CA ILE A 109 9.00 16.56 -5.27
C ILE A 109 8.52 17.92 -4.75
N ALA A 110 9.29 18.56 -3.86
CA ALA A 110 8.93 19.87 -3.32
C ALA A 110 8.79 20.95 -4.42
N GLY A 111 9.65 20.89 -5.45
CA GLY A 111 9.60 21.80 -6.61
C GLY A 111 8.40 21.56 -7.53
N LEU A 112 7.89 20.33 -7.60
CA LEU A 112 6.71 19.97 -8.39
C LEU A 112 5.40 20.42 -7.74
N ILE A 113 5.41 20.74 -6.44
CA ILE A 113 4.23 21.19 -5.70
C ILE A 113 4.05 22.70 -5.94
N THR A 114 3.34 23.04 -7.02
CA THR A 114 3.12 24.44 -7.43
C THR A 114 2.05 25.16 -6.60
N SER A 115 0.99 24.47 -6.15
CA SER A 115 -0.05 25.05 -5.28
C SER A 115 -0.02 24.44 -3.88
N LYS A 116 0.87 25.00 -3.04
CA LYS A 116 1.06 24.59 -1.65
C LYS A 116 -0.13 24.97 -0.75
N GLU A 117 -0.83 26.05 -1.08
CA GLU A 117 -1.85 26.65 -0.22
C GLU A 117 -3.10 25.76 -0.03
N THR A 118 -3.43 24.92 -1.01
CA THR A 118 -4.56 23.99 -0.93
C THR A 118 -4.11 22.54 -0.67
N LEU A 119 -2.80 22.29 -0.56
CA LEU A 119 -2.28 20.95 -0.36
C LEU A 119 -2.22 20.65 1.14
N THR A 120 -3.10 19.77 1.60
CA THR A 120 -3.21 19.41 3.01
C THR A 120 -2.52 18.09 3.34
N GLY A 121 -2.18 17.29 2.32
CA GLY A 121 -1.43 16.05 2.52
C GLY A 121 -0.67 15.58 1.28
N LEU A 122 0.41 14.85 1.53
CA LEU A 122 1.20 14.13 0.53
C LEU A 122 1.27 12.66 0.91
N ILE A 123 0.90 11.78 -0.02
CA ILE A 123 1.11 10.34 0.08
C ILE A 123 2.28 9.98 -0.83
N LEU A 124 3.40 9.58 -0.24
CA LEU A 124 4.61 9.17 -0.95
C LEU A 124 4.69 7.64 -0.96
N ILE A 125 4.59 7.05 -2.15
CA ILE A 125 4.66 5.60 -2.35
C ILE A 125 6.07 5.28 -2.84
N VAL A 126 6.79 4.45 -2.10
CA VAL A 126 8.19 4.13 -2.37
C VAL A 126 8.39 2.64 -2.62
N GLN A 127 9.35 2.28 -3.46
CA GLN A 127 9.75 0.88 -3.65
C GLN A 127 10.94 0.46 -2.79
N ASN A 128 11.74 1.43 -2.34
CA ASN A 128 12.98 1.21 -1.61
C ASN A 128 12.98 2.06 -0.34
N HIS A 129 13.99 1.86 0.51
CA HIS A 129 14.15 2.64 1.73
C HIS A 129 14.41 4.11 1.44
N ILE A 130 14.05 4.93 2.43
CA ILE A 130 14.29 6.36 2.44
C ILE A 130 15.49 6.62 3.36
N THR A 131 16.42 7.45 2.90
CA THR A 131 17.56 7.82 3.74
C THR A 131 17.12 8.72 4.90
N ASN A 132 17.81 8.64 6.05
CA ASN A 132 17.49 9.49 7.22
C ASN A 132 17.53 10.99 6.89
N GLN A 133 18.42 11.40 5.97
CA GLN A 133 18.46 12.79 5.51
C GLN A 133 17.21 13.16 4.71
N ALA A 134 16.70 12.26 3.87
CA ALA A 134 15.48 12.48 3.11
C ALA A 134 14.24 12.51 4.02
N LEU A 135 14.18 11.67 5.06
CA LEU A 135 13.13 11.73 6.08
C LEU A 135 13.10 13.11 6.76
N LYS A 136 14.26 13.60 7.23
CA LYS A 136 14.36 14.95 7.80
C LYS A 136 13.92 16.06 6.84
N ALA A 137 14.13 15.87 5.54
CA ALA A 137 13.68 16.83 4.54
C ALA A 137 12.16 16.79 4.32
N LEU A 138 11.51 15.66 4.57
CA LEU A 138 10.03 15.57 4.55
C LEU A 138 9.40 16.33 5.72
N ASP A 139 10.07 16.39 6.88
CA ASP A 139 9.59 17.13 8.05
C ASP A 139 9.51 18.66 7.81
N LEU A 140 10.14 19.15 6.73
CA LEU A 140 10.10 20.56 6.33
C LEU A 140 8.82 20.94 5.56
N PHE A 141 8.01 19.96 5.15
CA PHE A 141 6.72 20.25 4.53
C PHE A 141 5.73 20.79 5.56
N SER A 142 4.98 21.84 5.18
CA SER A 142 3.96 22.45 6.04
C SER A 142 2.67 21.64 6.14
N PHE A 143 2.60 20.48 5.48
CA PHE A 143 1.45 19.60 5.41
C PHE A 143 1.85 18.17 5.78
N LYS A 144 0.84 17.34 6.07
CA LYS A 144 1.06 15.95 6.49
C LYS A 144 1.68 15.13 5.36
N VAL A 145 2.78 14.43 5.63
CA VAL A 145 3.36 13.45 4.71
C VAL A 145 3.15 12.04 5.25
N GLU A 146 2.54 11.18 4.45
CA GLU A 146 2.38 9.75 4.72
C GLU A 146 3.22 8.94 3.73
N ILE A 147 3.94 7.95 4.22
CA ILE A 147 4.87 7.14 3.42
C ILE A 147 4.39 5.70 3.42
N PHE A 148 4.27 5.09 2.24
CA PHE A 148 3.88 3.70 2.07
C PHE A 148 4.89 2.95 1.21
N GLN A 149 5.22 1.71 1.58
CA GLN A 149 5.91 0.81 0.67
C GLN A 149 4.93 0.29 -0.38
N ILE A 150 5.36 0.23 -1.65
CA ILE A 150 4.50 -0.27 -2.73
C ILE A 150 4.02 -1.69 -2.45
N THR A 151 4.86 -2.51 -1.80
CA THR A 151 4.58 -3.89 -1.42
C THR A 151 3.37 -4.00 -0.49
N ASP A 152 3.19 -3.03 0.39
CA ASP A 152 2.10 -2.99 1.37
C ASP A 152 0.76 -2.65 0.70
N LEU A 153 0.80 -2.08 -0.51
CA LEU A 153 -0.36 -1.65 -1.29
C LEU A 153 -0.77 -2.65 -2.38
N LEU A 154 0.02 -3.71 -2.60
CA LEU A 154 -0.26 -4.71 -3.65
C LEU A 154 -1.50 -5.55 -3.34
N VAL A 155 -1.86 -5.67 -2.06
CA VAL A 155 -3.07 -6.35 -1.61
C VAL A 155 -3.89 -5.36 -0.81
N ASN A 156 -5.12 -5.09 -1.23
CA ASN A 156 -6.02 -4.31 -0.40
C ASN A 156 -6.49 -5.16 0.79
N ILE A 157 -5.83 -4.97 1.94
CA ILE A 157 -6.12 -5.67 3.19
C ILE A 157 -7.55 -5.43 3.71
N THR A 158 -8.23 -4.33 3.33
CA THR A 158 -9.64 -4.11 3.73
C THR A 158 -10.60 -5.09 3.08
N LYS A 159 -10.16 -5.77 2.01
CA LYS A 159 -10.90 -6.83 1.30
C LYS A 159 -10.44 -8.23 1.66
N HIS A 160 -9.18 -8.39 2.12
CA HIS A 160 -8.56 -9.69 2.38
C HIS A 160 -8.65 -10.19 3.82
N VAL A 161 -9.00 -9.32 4.78
CA VAL A 161 -9.50 -9.77 6.07
C VAL A 161 -10.98 -10.02 5.90
N LEU A 162 -11.39 -11.30 5.98
CA LEU A 162 -12.72 -11.69 6.44
C LEU A 162 -13.05 -10.78 7.62
N LYS A 163 -13.72 -9.64 7.41
CA LYS A 163 -14.32 -8.90 8.51
C LYS A 163 -15.36 -9.86 9.06
N PRO A 164 -15.17 -10.49 10.23
CA PRO A 164 -16.35 -10.97 10.91
C PRO A 164 -17.14 -9.69 11.14
N GLN A 165 -18.38 -9.64 10.67
CA GLN A 165 -19.25 -8.53 11.03
C GLN A 165 -19.35 -8.57 12.55
N HIS A 166 -18.62 -7.67 13.23
CA HIS A 166 -18.69 -7.55 14.67
C HIS A 166 -19.98 -6.81 14.98
N ARG A 167 -21.07 -7.58 15.12
CA ARG A 167 -22.30 -7.09 15.72
C ARG A 167 -22.07 -6.98 17.22
N VAL A 168 -22.35 -5.82 17.80
CA VAL A 168 -22.41 -5.67 19.26
C VAL A 168 -23.47 -6.64 19.78
N LEU A 169 -23.05 -7.64 20.56
CA LEU A 169 -23.97 -8.57 21.21
C LEU A 169 -24.74 -7.80 22.28
N THR A 170 -26.06 -7.99 22.30
CA THR A 170 -26.89 -7.49 23.41
C THR A 170 -26.54 -8.24 24.70
N GLU A 171 -26.74 -7.63 25.87
CA GLU A 171 -26.39 -8.24 27.18
C GLU A 171 -27.00 -9.65 27.34
N HIS A 172 -28.17 -9.86 26.74
CA HIS A 172 -28.91 -11.13 26.76
C HIS A 172 -28.33 -12.21 25.81
N GLU A 173 -27.59 -11.82 24.78
CA GLU A 173 -26.83 -12.71 23.89
C GLU A 173 -25.47 -13.06 24.49
N LYS A 174 -24.83 -12.09 25.16
CA LYS A 174 -23.57 -12.26 25.89
C LYS A 174 -23.69 -13.30 27.01
N GLN A 175 -24.75 -13.23 27.83
CA GLN A 175 -25.00 -14.20 28.90
C GLN A 175 -25.24 -15.63 28.38
N ARG A 176 -25.95 -15.77 27.25
CA ARG A 176 -26.17 -17.08 26.60
C ARG A 176 -24.88 -17.68 26.05
N LEU A 177 -23.98 -16.86 25.51
CA LEU A 177 -22.68 -17.31 25.03
C LEU A 177 -21.75 -17.74 26.18
N LEU A 178 -21.74 -16.99 27.28
CA LEU A 178 -20.97 -17.34 28.48
C LEU A 178 -21.44 -18.67 29.10
N GLN A 179 -22.75 -18.91 29.16
CA GLN A 179 -23.30 -20.20 29.61
C GLN A 179 -23.00 -21.36 28.65
N LYS A 180 -22.99 -21.11 27.33
CA LYS A 180 -22.76 -22.15 26.31
C LYS A 180 -21.33 -22.66 26.27
N TYR A 181 -20.35 -21.81 26.64
CA TYR A 181 -18.93 -22.14 26.54
C TYR A 181 -18.24 -22.41 27.89
N SER A 182 -18.95 -22.33 29.03
CA SER A 182 -18.43 -22.64 30.38
C SER A 182 -17.00 -22.11 30.64
N ILE A 183 -16.74 -20.87 30.24
CA ILE A 183 -15.42 -20.25 30.37
C ILE A 183 -15.36 -19.61 31.76
N GLU A 184 -14.57 -20.20 32.67
CA GLU A 184 -14.17 -19.54 33.90
C GLU A 184 -13.21 -18.39 33.58
N GLU A 185 -13.50 -17.24 34.18
CA GLU A 185 -12.84 -15.95 34.03
C GLU A 185 -11.41 -15.98 34.60
N LYS A 186 -10.49 -16.72 33.97
CA LYS A 186 -9.09 -16.83 34.44
C LYS A 186 -8.08 -17.20 33.36
N GLN A 187 -8.05 -16.44 32.27
CA GLN A 187 -6.92 -16.46 31.32
C GLN A 187 -6.61 -15.04 30.82
N GLU A 188 -6.07 -14.19 31.69
CA GLU A 188 -5.60 -12.84 31.32
C GLU A 188 -4.07 -12.67 31.39
N TYR A 189 -3.30 -13.69 31.79
CA TYR A 189 -1.85 -13.55 31.94
C TYR A 189 -1.06 -14.62 31.17
N ASP A 190 -1.02 -14.51 29.84
CA ASP A 190 0.14 -15.02 29.08
C ASP A 190 0.42 -14.32 27.74
N LEU A 191 0.11 -13.02 27.64
CA LEU A 191 0.34 -12.25 26.40
C LEU A 191 1.58 -11.34 26.44
N LYS A 192 2.35 -11.33 27.54
CA LYS A 192 3.54 -10.47 27.66
C LYS A 192 4.86 -11.11 27.20
N GLY A 193 4.92 -12.44 27.02
CA GLY A 193 6.13 -13.15 26.59
C GLY A 193 6.38 -13.17 25.07
N SER A 194 5.35 -13.03 24.24
CA SER A 194 5.46 -13.13 22.76
C SER A 194 5.83 -11.82 22.05
N PHE A 195 6.05 -10.74 22.79
CA PHE A 195 6.29 -9.40 22.24
C PHE A 195 7.71 -9.14 21.69
N LYS A 196 8.46 -10.18 21.34
CA LYS A 196 9.75 -10.07 20.63
C LYS A 196 9.69 -10.46 19.15
N TYR A 197 8.55 -10.98 18.66
CA TYR A 197 8.37 -11.41 17.27
C TYR A 197 7.59 -10.42 16.38
N MET A 198 7.35 -9.19 16.86
CA MET A 198 6.26 -8.35 16.39
C MET A 198 6.67 -6.95 15.90
N GLU A 199 7.85 -6.78 15.31
CA GLU A 199 8.20 -5.53 14.58
C GLU A 199 7.35 -5.36 13.30
N ASN A 200 6.96 -6.44 12.63
CA ASN A 200 6.10 -6.38 11.43
C ASN A 200 4.63 -6.09 11.77
N THR A 201 4.17 -6.52 12.94
CA THR A 201 2.82 -6.26 13.43
C THR A 201 2.61 -4.83 13.90
N TRP A 202 3.67 -4.10 14.28
CA TRP A 202 3.56 -2.67 14.61
C TRP A 202 3.32 -1.82 13.36
N LYS A 203 3.89 -2.20 12.20
CA LYS A 203 3.55 -1.59 10.90
C LYS A 203 2.11 -1.91 10.48
N PHE A 204 1.67 -3.16 10.67
CA PHE A 204 0.27 -3.56 10.54
C PHE A 204 -0.66 -2.74 11.45
N PHE A 205 -0.26 -2.52 12.70
CA PHE A 205 -1.01 -1.69 13.65
C PHE A 205 -1.01 -0.22 13.27
N THR A 206 0.05 0.31 12.66
CA THR A 206 0.09 1.72 12.23
C THR A 206 -0.88 1.97 11.07
N ILE A 207 -0.96 1.02 10.12
CA ILE A 207 -1.96 1.05 9.05
C ILE A 207 -3.37 0.91 9.67
N LEU A 208 -3.60 -0.11 10.49
CA LEU A 208 -4.88 -0.34 11.18
C LEU A 208 -5.32 0.81 12.10
N MET A 209 -4.41 1.48 12.80
CA MET A 209 -4.70 2.62 13.68
C MET A 209 -5.02 3.88 12.88
N SER A 210 -4.38 4.09 11.72
CA SER A 210 -4.80 5.12 10.77
C SER A 210 -6.22 4.87 10.26
N TYR A 211 -6.63 3.60 10.11
CA TYR A 211 -8.00 3.20 9.75
C TYR A 211 -9.00 3.23 10.93
N MET A 212 -8.58 2.91 12.17
CA MET A 212 -9.47 2.81 13.34
C MET A 212 -9.77 4.15 14.01
N TYR A 213 -8.88 5.15 13.94
CA TYR A 213 -9.16 6.49 14.50
C TYR A 213 -10.33 7.21 13.79
N LEU A 214 -10.68 6.81 12.57
CA LEU A 214 -11.83 7.33 11.81
C LEU A 214 -13.17 6.69 12.21
N THR A 215 -13.18 5.55 12.89
CA THR A 215 -14.42 4.91 13.36
C THR A 215 -14.87 5.34 14.75
N PHE A 216 -14.07 6.12 15.49
CA PHE A 216 -14.37 6.53 16.87
C PHE A 216 -14.59 8.04 17.07
N THR A 217 -14.64 8.82 15.99
CA THR A 217 -15.08 10.22 16.04
C THR A 217 -16.18 10.46 15.00
N SER A 218 -17.37 9.94 15.29
CA SER A 218 -18.64 10.42 14.73
C SER A 218 -19.74 10.27 15.77
#